data_AF-A0A0F5JWA7-F1
#
_entry.id   AF-A0A0F5JWA7-F1
#
_cell.length_a   1.000
_cell.length_b   1.000
_cell.length_c   1.000
_cell.angle_alpha   90.00
_cell.angle_beta   90.00
_cell.angle_gamma   90.00
#
_symmetry.space_group_name_H-M   'P 1'
#
loop_
_entity.id
_entity.type
_entity.pdbx_description
1 polymer ?
#
loop_
_entity_poly.entity_id
_entity_poly.type
_entity_poly.pdbx_seq_one_letter_code
_entity_poly.pdbx_strand_id
1 'polypeptide(L)'
;MPDIAPQHPTLDRAYDAFLFDMDGTLINSIPATLRIWTAWCQKMGLDAESVIPHIHGVRAIDTVKRFAPTCADPEKEAAWLNAAEIADLDGVTALPGVLRFLNSLPPTRWAIVTSASEALALARLDAAGIAVPPVLVTAEQIQHGKPAPDPYLHGARRLGFTAPNCLVWEDAPAGVRSGEAAGSNVVVITATHDHPVNTPHLAVPDYANLAIQSEPGGMLRLRVVAG
;
A
#
# COMPACT_ATOMS: atom_id res chain seq x y z
N MET A 1 12.64 -13.46 -16.35
CA MET A 1 11.47 -12.62 -16.01
C MET A 1 10.35 -13.55 -15.62
N PRO A 2 9.66 -13.35 -14.49
CA PRO A 2 8.45 -14.14 -14.23
C PRO A 2 7.45 -13.76 -15.32
N ASP A 3 7.11 -14.75 -16.12
CA ASP A 3 6.09 -14.69 -17.15
C ASP A 3 4.77 -14.39 -16.43
N ILE A 4 4.24 -13.17 -16.55
CA ILE A 4 2.89 -12.88 -16.05
C ILE A 4 1.99 -13.79 -16.88
N ALA A 5 1.50 -14.87 -16.28
CA ALA A 5 0.64 -15.82 -16.97
C ALA A 5 -0.50 -15.01 -17.64
N PRO A 6 -0.60 -15.01 -18.98
CA PRO A 6 -1.44 -14.04 -19.72
C PRO A 6 -2.96 -14.23 -19.51
N GLN A 7 -3.36 -15.09 -18.58
CA GLN A 7 -4.74 -15.40 -18.22
C GLN A 7 -4.85 -15.45 -16.69
N HIS A 8 -5.19 -14.31 -16.09
CA HIS A 8 -5.59 -14.24 -14.69
C HIS A 8 -6.99 -13.60 -14.61
N PRO A 9 -7.94 -14.12 -13.82
CA PRO A 9 -9.31 -13.60 -13.77
C PRO A 9 -9.41 -12.09 -13.52
N THR A 10 -8.44 -11.52 -12.79
CA THR A 10 -8.29 -10.08 -12.56
C THR A 10 -8.14 -9.27 -13.86
N LEU A 11 -7.51 -9.82 -14.91
CA LEU A 11 -7.33 -9.17 -16.21
C LEU A 11 -8.59 -9.27 -17.10
N ASP A 12 -9.46 -10.23 -16.81
CA ASP A 12 -10.69 -10.51 -17.56
C ASP A 12 -11.90 -9.71 -17.05
N ARG A 13 -11.74 -8.99 -15.93
CA ARG A 13 -12.78 -8.17 -15.31
C ARG A 13 -12.50 -6.66 -15.45
N ALA A 14 -13.58 -5.88 -15.53
CA ALA A 14 -13.53 -4.42 -15.35
C ALA A 14 -13.98 -4.04 -13.93
N TYR A 15 -13.41 -2.98 -13.39
CA TYR A 15 -13.60 -2.50 -12.02
C TYR A 15 -14.13 -1.08 -12.00
N ASP A 16 -14.87 -0.73 -10.95
CA ASP A 16 -15.37 0.62 -10.75
C ASP A 16 -14.26 1.61 -10.38
N ALA A 17 -13.28 1.18 -9.59
CA ALA A 17 -12.16 2.00 -9.14
C ALA A 17 -10.97 1.15 -8.67
N PHE A 18 -9.80 1.79 -8.59
CA PHE A 18 -8.58 1.18 -8.06
C PHE A 18 -8.22 1.79 -6.69
N LEU A 19 -7.90 0.93 -5.72
CA LEU A 19 -7.52 1.33 -4.37
C LEU A 19 -6.07 0.90 -4.17
N PHE A 20 -5.17 1.86 -4.03
CA PHE A 20 -3.75 1.59 -3.90
C PHE A 20 -3.32 1.70 -2.44
N ASP A 21 -2.63 0.69 -1.92
CA ASP A 21 -1.68 0.94 -0.86
C ASP A 21 -0.55 1.89 -1.33
N MET A 22 0.24 2.44 -0.41
CA MET A 22 1.29 3.39 -0.70
C MET A 22 2.69 2.78 -0.56
N ASP A 23 3.08 2.40 0.65
CA ASP A 23 4.44 2.00 1.02
C ASP A 23 4.76 0.58 0.56
N GLY A 24 5.63 0.44 -0.44
CA GLY A 24 5.91 -0.84 -1.08
C GLY A 24 5.03 -1.12 -2.30
N THR A 25 3.93 -0.37 -2.45
CA THR A 25 2.98 -0.51 -3.56
C THR A 25 3.12 0.58 -4.61
N LEU A 26 3.03 1.86 -4.25
CA LEU A 26 3.25 2.99 -5.18
C LEU A 26 4.67 3.56 -5.08
N ILE A 27 5.28 3.42 -3.91
CA ILE A 27 6.60 3.97 -3.62
C ILE A 27 7.49 2.89 -3.01
N ASN A 28 8.78 2.96 -3.30
CA ASN A 28 9.78 2.28 -2.49
C ASN A 28 10.14 3.17 -1.31
N SER A 29 9.63 2.85 -0.12
CA SER A 29 10.02 3.48 1.15
C SER A 29 10.80 2.54 2.07
N ILE A 30 11.05 1.30 1.62
CA ILE A 30 11.64 0.23 2.44
C ILE A 30 12.99 0.64 3.06
N PRO A 31 13.95 1.27 2.33
CA PRO A 31 15.23 1.64 2.92
C PRO A 31 15.08 2.62 4.10
N ALA A 32 14.22 3.63 3.96
CA ALA A 32 13.96 4.61 5.01
C ALA A 32 13.28 3.96 6.22
N THR A 33 12.22 3.19 5.97
CA THR A 33 11.50 2.42 6.99
C THR A 33 12.46 1.51 7.78
N LEU A 34 13.32 0.74 7.10
CA LEU A 34 14.26 -0.17 7.77
C LEU A 34 15.24 0.56 8.69
N ARG A 35 15.76 1.73 8.30
CA ARG A 35 16.64 2.53 9.17
C ARG A 35 15.94 2.94 10.45
N ILE A 36 14.74 3.51 10.33
CA ILE A 36 14.00 4.03 11.48
C ILE A 36 13.53 2.92 12.41
N TRP A 37 12.97 1.84 11.86
CA TRP A 37 12.48 0.71 12.64
C TRP A 37 13.61 -0.09 13.29
N THR A 38 14.78 -0.19 12.66
CA THR A 38 15.97 -0.78 13.30
C THR A 38 16.43 0.07 14.49
N ALA A 39 16.49 1.39 14.34
CA ALA A 39 16.83 2.30 15.42
C ALA A 39 15.82 2.23 16.58
N TRP A 40 14.53 2.11 16.27
CA TRP A 40 13.49 1.89 17.28
C TRP A 40 13.67 0.58 18.04
N CYS A 41 13.92 -0.53 17.34
CA CYS A 41 14.17 -1.83 17.97
C CYS A 41 15.37 -1.75 18.92
N GLN A 42 16.47 -1.12 18.50
CA GLN A 42 17.64 -0.89 19.35
C GLN A 42 17.30 -0.06 20.60
N LYS A 43 16.55 1.03 20.45
CA LYS A 43 16.07 1.87 21.57
C LYS A 43 15.24 1.06 22.56
N MET A 44 14.41 0.14 22.07
CA MET A 44 13.50 -0.66 22.89
C MET A 44 14.12 -1.97 23.41
N GLY A 45 15.35 -2.30 23.01
CA GLY A 45 15.99 -3.58 23.34
C GLY A 45 15.32 -4.78 22.67
N LEU A 46 14.69 -4.57 21.52
CA LEU A 46 14.01 -5.61 20.73
C LEU A 46 14.93 -6.15 19.64
N ASP A 47 14.73 -7.42 19.29
CA ASP A 47 15.37 -8.02 18.12
C ASP A 47 14.69 -7.54 16.83
N ALA A 48 15.43 -6.78 16.02
CA ALA A 48 14.92 -6.21 14.78
C ALA A 48 14.50 -7.29 13.77
N GLU A 49 15.19 -8.43 13.73
CA GLU A 49 14.84 -9.55 12.83
C GLU A 49 13.46 -10.13 13.14
N SER A 50 13.03 -10.06 14.41
CA SER A 50 11.71 -10.52 14.84
C SER A 50 10.59 -9.50 14.56
N VAL A 51 10.90 -8.21 14.46
CA VAL A 51 9.91 -7.12 14.33
C VAL A 51 9.72 -6.71 12.87
N ILE A 52 10.82 -6.49 12.13
CA ILE A 52 10.83 -5.95 10.77
C ILE A 52 9.90 -6.71 9.81
N PRO A 53 9.83 -8.06 9.80
CA PRO A 53 8.91 -8.78 8.91
C PRO A 53 7.42 -8.50 9.13
N HIS A 54 7.07 -7.78 10.19
CA HIS A 54 5.69 -7.50 10.61
C HIS A 54 5.29 -6.03 10.55
N ILE A 55 6.17 -5.12 10.11
CA ILE A 55 5.92 -3.67 10.11
C ILE A 55 5.22 -3.17 8.84
N HIS A 56 5.37 -3.89 7.72
CA HIS A 56 4.86 -3.48 6.43
C HIS A 56 3.33 -3.57 6.36
N GLY A 57 2.71 -2.52 5.81
CA GLY A 57 1.26 -2.43 5.62
C GLY A 57 0.44 -2.30 6.91
N VAL A 58 1.05 -2.13 8.09
CA VAL A 58 0.33 -1.97 9.37
C VAL A 58 0.65 -0.63 10.03
N ARG A 59 -0.23 -0.15 10.92
CA ARG A 59 -0.01 1.13 11.61
C ARG A 59 1.11 0.97 12.64
N ALA A 60 1.94 2.00 12.81
CA ALA A 60 3.04 1.98 13.78
C ALA A 60 2.55 1.61 15.20
N ILE A 61 1.42 2.17 15.63
CA ILE A 61 0.83 1.89 16.94
C ILE A 61 0.45 0.41 17.15
N ASP A 62 0.00 -0.27 16.11
CA ASP A 62 -0.37 -1.69 16.20
C ASP A 62 0.89 -2.55 16.38
N THR A 63 1.99 -2.20 15.69
CA THR A 63 3.29 -2.84 15.88
C THR A 63 3.87 -2.59 17.28
N VAL A 64 3.85 -1.34 17.75
CA VAL A 64 4.32 -1.00 19.11
C VAL A 64 3.55 -1.81 20.16
N LYS A 65 2.22 -1.83 20.08
CA LYS A 65 1.37 -2.61 21.01
C LYS A 65 1.67 -4.11 20.97
N ARG A 66 2.02 -4.64 19.80
CA ARG A 66 2.33 -6.07 19.62
C ARG A 66 3.72 -6.46 20.15
N PHE A 67 4.75 -5.69 19.85
CA PHE A 67 6.15 -6.07 20.12
C PHE A 67 6.75 -5.42 21.36
N ALA A 68 6.17 -4.31 21.84
CA ALA A 68 6.53 -3.67 23.09
C ALA A 68 5.31 -3.55 24.03
N PRO A 69 4.64 -4.67 24.39
CA PRO A 69 3.40 -4.63 25.17
C PRO A 69 3.57 -4.06 26.59
N THR A 70 4.80 -4.04 27.11
CA THR A 70 5.15 -3.45 28.40
C THR A 70 5.61 -1.99 28.31
N CYS A 71 5.59 -1.39 27.11
CA CYS A 71 5.89 0.02 26.92
C CYS A 71 4.92 0.88 27.74
N ALA A 72 5.46 1.85 28.48
CA ALA A 72 4.66 2.74 29.32
C ALA A 72 3.72 3.65 28.51
N ASP A 73 4.12 4.02 27.29
CA ASP A 73 3.35 4.92 26.43
C ASP A 73 3.49 4.53 24.93
N PRO A 74 2.66 3.57 24.46
CA PRO A 74 2.68 3.13 23.07
C PRO A 74 2.39 4.25 22.05
N GLU A 75 1.55 5.22 22.42
CA GLU A 75 1.19 6.33 21.53
C GLU A 75 2.37 7.27 21.33
N LYS A 76 3.14 7.55 22.39
CA LYS A 76 4.38 8.32 22.28
C LYS A 76 5.43 7.63 21.41
N GLU A 77 5.57 6.32 21.52
CA GLU A 77 6.51 5.55 20.68
C GLU A 77 6.09 5.52 19.21
N ALA A 78 4.80 5.35 18.94
CA ALA A 78 4.26 5.43 17.58
C ALA A 78 4.41 6.84 16.99
N ALA A 79 4.20 7.89 17.79
CA ALA A 79 4.42 9.27 17.37
C ALA A 79 5.89 9.55 17.06
N TRP A 80 6.82 8.99 17.86
CA TRP A 80 8.26 9.09 17.59
C TRP A 80 8.64 8.39 16.28
N LEU A 81 8.15 7.18 16.04
CA LEU A 81 8.36 6.44 14.79
C LEU A 81 7.88 7.27 13.58
N ASN A 82 6.64 7.76 13.61
CA ASN A 82 6.09 8.60 12.56
C ASN A 82 6.94 9.85 12.31
N ALA A 83 7.36 10.56 13.37
CA ALA A 83 8.18 11.76 13.24
C ALA A 83 9.57 11.45 12.65
N ALA A 84 10.16 10.32 13.03
CA ALA A 84 11.44 9.87 12.50
C ALA A 84 11.34 9.46 11.02
N GLU A 85 10.26 8.78 10.62
CA GLU A 85 10.00 8.44 9.22
C GLU A 85 9.70 9.68 8.35
N ILE A 86 9.04 10.70 8.90
CA ILE A 86 8.84 11.99 8.20
C ILE A 86 10.17 12.72 8.00
N ALA A 87 11.07 12.64 8.98
CA ALA A 87 12.37 13.31 8.94
C ALA A 87 13.39 12.63 8.01
N ASP A 88 13.21 11.34 7.70
CA ASP A 88 14.10 10.56 6.84
C ASP A 88 13.34 10.05 5.61
N LEU A 89 13.39 10.83 4.53
CA LEU A 89 12.81 10.48 3.23
C LEU A 89 13.88 10.03 2.22
N ASP A 90 15.13 9.82 2.65
CA ASP A 90 16.21 9.45 1.74
C ASP A 90 15.97 8.07 1.12
N GLY A 91 16.01 8.01 -0.21
CA GLY A 91 15.69 6.81 -0.98
C GLY A 91 14.19 6.55 -1.19
N VAL A 92 13.29 7.43 -0.73
CA VAL A 92 11.85 7.32 -1.06
C VAL A 92 11.61 7.74 -2.50
N THR A 93 11.20 6.79 -3.34
CA THR A 93 10.97 7.03 -4.78
C THR A 93 9.71 6.31 -5.27
N ALA A 94 9.02 6.87 -6.28
CA ALA A 94 7.95 6.15 -6.96
C ALA A 94 8.48 4.86 -7.63
N LEU A 95 7.70 3.77 -7.59
CA LEU A 95 8.06 2.55 -8.31
C LEU A 95 8.03 2.76 -9.84
N PRO A 96 8.74 1.93 -10.62
CA PRO A 96 8.76 2.05 -12.07
C PRO A 96 7.35 2.07 -12.69
N GLY A 97 7.08 3.07 -13.52
CA GLY A 97 5.81 3.24 -14.23
C GLY A 97 4.67 3.88 -13.43
N VAL A 98 4.79 4.07 -12.11
CA VAL A 98 3.71 4.56 -11.24
C VAL A 98 3.17 5.91 -11.71
N LEU A 99 4.03 6.89 -11.96
CA LEU A 99 3.59 8.23 -12.35
C LEU A 99 2.79 8.20 -13.67
N ARG A 100 3.27 7.46 -14.66
CA ARG A 100 2.56 7.26 -15.93
C ARG A 100 1.21 6.57 -15.71
N PHE A 101 1.19 5.53 -14.90
CA PHE A 101 0.01 4.72 -14.65
C PHE A 101 -1.07 5.53 -13.91
N LEU A 102 -0.73 6.22 -12.82
CA LEU A 102 -1.64 7.09 -12.08
C LEU A 102 -2.17 8.24 -12.93
N ASN A 103 -1.32 8.88 -13.75
CA ASN A 103 -1.74 9.94 -14.67
C ASN A 103 -2.70 9.46 -15.78
N SER A 104 -2.77 8.16 -16.04
CA SER A 104 -3.74 7.58 -16.98
C SER A 104 -5.12 7.32 -16.38
N LEU A 105 -5.24 7.38 -15.04
CA LEU A 105 -6.49 7.11 -14.33
C LEU A 105 -7.33 8.38 -14.18
N PRO A 106 -8.66 8.31 -14.35
CA PRO A 106 -9.54 9.41 -13.98
C PRO A 106 -9.42 9.71 -12.47
N PRO A 107 -9.28 10.98 -12.03
CA PRO A 107 -9.10 11.32 -10.61
C PRO A 107 -10.23 10.85 -9.68
N THR A 108 -11.40 10.55 -10.22
CA THR A 108 -12.58 10.05 -9.48
C THR A 108 -12.65 8.52 -9.40
N ARG A 109 -11.69 7.81 -9.98
CA ARG A 109 -11.68 6.35 -10.11
C ARG A 109 -10.51 5.69 -9.41
N TRP A 110 -9.78 6.43 -8.58
CA TRP A 110 -8.75 5.84 -7.73
C TRP A 110 -8.55 6.59 -6.42
N ALA A 111 -8.02 5.87 -5.44
CA ALA A 111 -7.68 6.39 -4.12
C ALA A 111 -6.38 5.76 -3.62
N ILE A 112 -5.73 6.44 -2.68
CA ILE A 112 -4.69 5.85 -1.83
C ILE A 112 -5.31 5.45 -0.49
N VAL A 113 -4.97 4.25 -0.02
CA VAL A 113 -5.42 3.64 1.23
C VAL A 113 -4.21 3.08 1.97
N THR A 114 -3.65 3.90 2.87
CA THR A 114 -2.39 3.61 3.58
C THR A 114 -2.59 3.45 5.08
N SER A 115 -1.71 2.65 5.69
CA SER A 115 -1.56 2.55 7.15
C SER A 115 -0.66 3.66 7.75
N ALA A 116 -0.10 4.53 6.90
CA ALA A 116 0.67 5.69 7.34
C ALA A 116 -0.23 6.80 7.91
N SER A 117 0.35 7.62 8.79
CA SER A 117 -0.28 8.89 9.19
C SER A 117 -0.45 9.83 8.00
N GLU A 118 -1.39 10.76 8.06
CA GLU A 118 -1.58 11.75 6.99
C GLU A 118 -0.30 12.55 6.72
N ALA A 119 0.38 13.02 7.77
CA ALA A 119 1.62 13.77 7.63
C ALA A 119 2.72 12.96 6.92
N LEU A 120 2.88 11.69 7.28
CA LEU A 120 3.87 10.81 6.63
C LEU A 120 3.49 10.48 5.18
N ALA A 121 2.20 10.22 4.93
CA ALA A 121 1.71 9.97 3.58
C ALA A 121 2.00 11.15 2.65
N LEU A 122 1.66 12.37 3.07
CA LEU A 122 1.91 13.58 2.28
C LEU A 122 3.40 13.82 2.04
N ALA A 123 4.24 13.65 3.05
CA ALA A 123 5.69 13.81 2.92
C ALA A 123 6.30 12.80 1.93
N ARG A 124 5.88 11.54 1.99
CA ARG A 124 6.36 10.49 1.08
C ARG A 124 5.86 10.66 -0.35
N LEU A 125 4.61 11.10 -0.53
CA LEU A 125 4.07 11.40 -1.86
C LEU A 125 4.82 12.56 -2.53
N ASP A 126 5.11 13.62 -1.77
CA ASP A 126 5.91 14.76 -2.25
C ASP A 126 7.33 14.31 -2.67
N ALA A 127 8.03 13.56 -1.80
CA ALA A 127 9.35 13.02 -2.10
C ALA A 127 9.37 12.12 -3.35
N ALA A 128 8.31 11.33 -3.56
CA ALA A 128 8.16 10.46 -4.72
C ALA A 128 7.64 11.18 -5.99
N GLY A 129 7.28 12.46 -5.90
CA GLY A 129 6.69 13.22 -7.01
C GLY A 129 5.29 12.77 -7.42
N ILE A 130 4.54 12.15 -6.51
CA ILE A 130 3.16 11.67 -6.76
C ILE A 130 2.18 12.74 -6.30
N ALA A 131 1.28 13.16 -7.20
CA ALA A 131 0.21 14.07 -6.84
C ALA A 131 -0.78 13.42 -5.86
N VAL A 132 -1.19 14.18 -4.84
CA VAL A 132 -2.15 13.70 -3.83
C VAL A 132 -3.53 13.50 -4.50
N PRO A 133 -4.12 12.29 -4.44
CA PRO A 133 -5.45 12.05 -5.01
C PRO A 133 -6.53 12.79 -4.21
N PRO A 134 -7.70 13.04 -4.82
CA PRO A 134 -8.87 13.57 -4.10
C PRO A 134 -9.31 12.69 -2.91
N VAL A 135 -9.02 11.38 -2.97
CA VAL A 135 -9.28 10.44 -1.89
C VAL A 135 -7.98 9.82 -1.40
N LEU A 136 -7.52 10.32 -0.26
CA LEU A 136 -6.42 9.77 0.54
C LEU A 136 -6.99 9.29 1.88
N VAL A 137 -6.92 7.97 2.12
CA VAL A 137 -7.32 7.31 3.36
C VAL A 137 -6.07 6.97 4.15
N THR A 138 -5.99 7.47 5.38
CA THR A 138 -4.82 7.38 6.27
C THR A 138 -5.17 6.68 7.58
N ALA A 139 -4.17 6.38 8.40
CA ALA A 139 -4.32 5.67 9.67
C ALA A 139 -5.38 6.29 10.61
N GLU A 140 -5.46 7.62 10.66
CA GLU A 140 -6.34 8.36 11.56
C GLU A 140 -7.82 8.26 11.19
N GLN A 141 -8.11 7.96 9.91
CA GLN A 141 -9.48 7.87 9.40
C GLN A 141 -10.13 6.51 9.69
N ILE A 142 -9.35 5.54 10.19
CA ILE A 142 -9.75 4.14 10.30
C ILE A 142 -9.64 3.64 11.73
N GLN A 143 -10.72 3.04 12.22
CA GLN A 143 -10.76 2.42 13.55
C GLN A 143 -9.88 1.16 13.59
N HIS A 144 -10.13 0.20 12.70
CA HIS A 144 -9.36 -1.05 12.61
C HIS A 144 -8.48 -1.05 11.35
N GLY A 145 -7.17 -0.94 11.53
CA GLY A 145 -6.21 -0.98 10.42
C GLY A 145 -6.12 -2.36 9.76
N LYS A 146 -5.35 -2.45 8.67
CA LYS A 146 -5.02 -3.72 7.99
C LYS A 146 -4.49 -4.73 9.04
N PRO A 147 -4.97 -5.99 9.08
CA PRO A 147 -5.70 -6.70 8.03
C PRO A 147 -7.23 -6.60 8.09
N ALA A 148 -7.81 -5.75 8.95
CA ALA A 148 -9.25 -5.52 8.93
C ALA A 148 -9.67 -4.87 7.59
N PRO A 149 -10.90 -5.10 7.10
CA PRO A 149 -11.35 -4.59 5.79
C PRO A 149 -11.68 -3.10 5.78
N ASP A 150 -11.78 -2.47 6.96
CA ASP A 150 -12.22 -1.10 7.17
C ASP A 150 -11.53 -0.07 6.24
N PRO A 151 -10.19 -0.10 6.02
CA PRO A 151 -9.52 0.85 5.12
C PRO A 151 -10.07 0.81 3.69
N TYR A 152 -10.19 -0.39 3.10
CA TYR A 152 -10.62 -0.54 1.71
C TYR A 152 -12.12 -0.33 1.54
N LEU A 153 -12.93 -0.75 2.52
CA LEU A 153 -14.36 -0.41 2.57
C LEU A 153 -14.56 1.11 2.60
N HIS A 154 -13.76 1.81 3.40
CA HIS A 154 -13.81 3.26 3.51
C HIS A 154 -13.35 3.95 2.23
N GLY A 155 -12.24 3.51 1.62
CA GLY A 155 -11.72 4.05 0.36
C GLY A 155 -12.71 3.92 -0.79
N ALA A 156 -13.29 2.72 -0.98
CA ALA A 156 -14.34 2.50 -1.99
C ALA A 156 -15.55 3.42 -1.77
N ARG A 157 -16.03 3.52 -0.53
CA ARG A 157 -17.17 4.37 -0.17
C ARG A 157 -16.90 5.85 -0.45
N ARG A 158 -15.68 6.35 -0.17
CA ARG A 158 -15.31 7.75 -0.46
C ARG A 158 -15.27 8.07 -1.96
N LEU A 159 -15.03 7.07 -2.80
CA LEU A 159 -15.14 7.18 -4.26
C LEU A 159 -16.57 6.98 -4.78
N GLY A 160 -17.53 6.57 -3.92
CA GLY A 160 -18.91 6.28 -4.31
C GLY A 160 -19.15 4.88 -4.85
N PHE A 161 -18.24 3.93 -4.57
CA PHE A 161 -18.31 2.54 -5.04
C PHE A 161 -18.36 1.54 -3.88
N THR A 162 -18.55 0.27 -4.22
CA THR A 162 -18.44 -0.86 -3.29
C THR A 162 -17.08 -1.55 -3.46
N ALA A 163 -16.49 -1.99 -2.36
CA ALA A 163 -15.17 -2.63 -2.39
C ALA A 163 -15.12 -3.88 -3.31
N PRO A 164 -16.14 -4.75 -3.39
CA PRO A 164 -16.12 -5.89 -4.31
C PRO A 164 -16.05 -5.55 -5.80
N ASN A 165 -16.34 -4.30 -6.18
CA ASN A 165 -16.17 -3.80 -7.54
C ASN A 165 -14.87 -3.01 -7.73
N CYS A 166 -14.06 -2.85 -6.68
CA CYS A 166 -12.77 -2.20 -6.75
C CYS A 166 -11.64 -3.22 -6.89
N LEU A 167 -10.51 -2.78 -7.46
CA LEU A 167 -9.27 -3.54 -7.49
C LEU A 167 -8.31 -2.97 -6.46
N VAL A 168 -7.91 -3.79 -5.48
CA VAL A 168 -6.91 -3.42 -4.47
C VAL A 168 -5.51 -3.73 -4.99
N TRP A 169 -4.56 -2.84 -4.75
CA TRP A 169 -3.15 -3.01 -5.06
C TRP A 169 -2.35 -2.95 -3.77
N GLU A 170 -1.54 -3.98 -3.54
CA GLU A 170 -0.87 -4.22 -2.26
C GLU A 170 0.48 -4.90 -2.44
N ASP A 171 1.35 -4.78 -1.47
CA ASP A 171 2.60 -5.56 -1.38
C ASP A 171 2.59 -6.44 -0.12
N ALA A 172 2.04 -5.96 0.99
CA ALA A 172 2.16 -6.62 2.28
C ALA A 172 1.05 -7.66 2.54
N PRO A 173 1.35 -8.79 3.22
CA PRO A 173 0.35 -9.80 3.56
C PRO A 173 -0.84 -9.27 4.39
N ALA A 174 -0.61 -8.28 5.28
CA ALA A 174 -1.68 -7.68 6.05
C ALA A 174 -2.66 -6.92 5.15
N GLY A 175 -2.13 -6.24 4.15
CA GLY A 175 -2.88 -5.50 3.17
C GLY A 175 -3.66 -6.36 2.19
N VAL A 176 -3.01 -7.41 1.67
CA VAL A 176 -3.69 -8.44 0.86
C VAL A 176 -4.91 -8.99 1.60
N ARG A 177 -4.75 -9.40 2.86
CA ARG A 177 -5.86 -9.89 3.69
C ARG A 177 -6.96 -8.85 3.93
N SER A 178 -6.59 -7.58 4.05
CA SER A 178 -7.56 -6.47 4.18
C SER A 178 -8.40 -6.32 2.91
N GLY A 179 -7.77 -6.37 1.73
CA GLY A 179 -8.47 -6.32 0.44
C GLY A 179 -9.42 -7.51 0.24
N GLU A 180 -8.95 -8.72 0.57
CA GLU A 180 -9.75 -9.96 0.54
C GLU A 180 -10.95 -9.87 1.48
N ALA A 181 -10.73 -9.42 2.73
CA ALA A 181 -11.79 -9.28 3.72
C ALA A 181 -12.84 -8.22 3.31
N ALA A 182 -12.45 -7.23 2.49
CA ALA A 182 -13.35 -6.25 1.89
C ALA A 182 -14.10 -6.80 0.66
N GLY A 183 -13.80 -8.03 0.23
CA GLY A 183 -14.38 -8.69 -0.93
C GLY A 183 -13.81 -8.23 -2.28
N SER A 184 -12.69 -7.48 -2.26
CA SER A 184 -12.06 -6.96 -3.48
C SER A 184 -11.19 -8.03 -4.14
N ASN A 185 -10.97 -7.90 -5.45
CA ASN A 185 -9.82 -8.56 -6.06
C ASN A 185 -8.54 -7.82 -5.65
N VAL A 186 -7.41 -8.53 -5.59
CA VAL A 186 -6.12 -7.98 -5.21
C VAL A 186 -5.10 -8.21 -6.33
N VAL A 187 -4.28 -7.19 -6.60
CA VAL A 187 -3.01 -7.29 -7.32
C VAL A 187 -1.87 -7.11 -6.33
N VAL A 188 -0.88 -8.00 -6.39
CA VAL A 188 0.30 -7.95 -5.54
C VAL A 188 1.47 -7.31 -6.29
N ILE A 189 2.02 -6.23 -5.76
CA ILE A 189 3.25 -5.58 -6.22
C ILE A 189 4.45 -6.27 -5.57
N THR A 190 5.43 -6.67 -6.38
CA THR A 190 6.57 -7.48 -5.89
C THR A 190 7.93 -6.77 -5.93
N ALA A 191 8.02 -5.55 -6.47
CA ALA A 191 9.30 -4.82 -6.59
C ALA A 191 10.07 -4.62 -5.28
N THR A 192 9.36 -4.58 -4.14
CA THR A 192 9.94 -4.36 -2.80
C THR A 192 10.19 -5.65 -2.02
N HIS A 193 9.94 -6.81 -2.61
CA HIS A 193 10.14 -8.09 -1.95
C HIS A 193 11.53 -8.66 -2.24
N ASP A 194 12.26 -9.05 -1.19
CA ASP A 194 13.57 -9.69 -1.30
C ASP A 194 13.49 -11.18 -1.70
N HIS A 195 12.29 -11.76 -1.68
CA HIS A 195 12.03 -13.15 -1.98
C HIS A 195 10.80 -13.31 -2.89
N PRO A 196 10.74 -14.39 -3.70
CA PRO A 196 9.56 -14.68 -4.51
C PRO A 196 8.28 -14.74 -3.67
N VAL A 197 7.28 -13.98 -4.07
CA VAL A 197 5.97 -13.98 -3.41
C VAL A 197 5.16 -15.16 -3.93
N ASN A 198 4.83 -16.11 -3.04
CA ASN A 198 3.89 -17.18 -3.34
C ASN A 198 2.47 -16.70 -3.01
N THR A 199 1.70 -16.34 -4.04
CA THR A 199 0.35 -15.79 -3.90
C THR A 199 -0.58 -16.34 -4.98
N PRO A 200 -1.85 -16.63 -4.67
CA PRO A 200 -2.85 -17.00 -5.68
C PRO A 200 -3.34 -15.79 -6.48
N HIS A 201 -2.98 -14.56 -6.08
CA HIS A 201 -3.37 -13.32 -6.74
C HIS A 201 -2.48 -13.02 -7.94
N LEU A 202 -2.94 -12.11 -8.81
CA LEU A 202 -2.09 -11.57 -9.86
C LEU A 202 -0.91 -10.84 -9.21
N ALA A 203 0.30 -11.32 -9.45
CA ALA A 203 1.53 -10.68 -9.01
C ALA A 203 2.20 -9.98 -10.18
N VAL A 204 2.60 -8.72 -9.99
CA VAL A 204 3.33 -7.92 -10.97
C VAL A 204 4.51 -7.25 -10.28
N PRO A 205 5.68 -7.10 -10.95
CA PRO A 205 6.84 -6.46 -10.33
C PRO A 205 6.54 -5.00 -10.03
N ASP A 206 6.02 -4.28 -11.01
CA ASP A 206 5.79 -2.84 -10.97
C ASP A 206 4.73 -2.46 -12.01
N TYR A 207 4.63 -1.17 -12.32
CA TYR A 207 3.65 -0.62 -13.23
C TYR A 207 4.19 -0.44 -14.65
N ALA A 208 5.47 -0.73 -14.91
CA ALA A 208 6.13 -0.39 -16.18
C ALA A 208 5.38 -0.96 -17.39
N ASN A 209 4.93 -2.23 -17.27
CA ASN A 209 4.26 -2.98 -18.32
C ASN A 209 2.74 -3.08 -18.12
N LEU A 210 2.14 -2.11 -17.43
CA LEU A 210 0.69 -2.05 -17.17
C LEU A 210 0.03 -0.86 -17.87
N ALA A 211 -1.16 -1.08 -18.39
CA ALA A 211 -1.99 -0.06 -19.00
C ALA A 211 -3.44 -0.19 -18.55
N ILE A 212 -4.19 0.90 -18.69
CA ILE A 212 -5.61 0.97 -18.39
C ILE A 212 -6.40 1.07 -19.68
N GLN A 213 -7.41 0.23 -19.81
CA GLN A 213 -8.45 0.38 -20.81
C GLN A 213 -9.72 0.87 -20.12
N SER A 214 -10.24 2.02 -20.53
CA SER A 214 -11.57 2.48 -20.12
C SER A 214 -12.65 1.71 -20.88
N GLU A 215 -13.65 1.24 -20.15
CA GLU A 215 -14.81 0.51 -20.67
C GLU A 215 -16.06 1.42 -20.66
N PRO A 216 -17.13 1.06 -21.42
CA PRO A 216 -18.42 1.74 -21.32
C PRO A 216 -18.90 1.84 -19.86
N GLY A 217 -19.43 3.00 -19.47
CA GLY A 217 -19.79 3.28 -18.07
C GLY A 217 -18.63 3.76 -17.19
N GLY A 218 -17.43 3.92 -17.75
CA GLY A 218 -16.26 4.47 -17.07
C GLY A 218 -15.54 3.48 -16.15
N MET A 219 -15.85 2.18 -16.27
CA MET A 219 -15.13 1.13 -15.58
C MET A 219 -13.70 1.00 -16.15
N LEU A 220 -12.79 0.49 -15.34
CA LEU A 220 -11.39 0.35 -15.64
C LEU A 220 -11.02 -1.11 -15.78
N ARG A 221 -10.35 -1.46 -16.88
CA ARG A 221 -9.79 -2.79 -17.09
C ARG A 221 -8.27 -2.71 -17.13
N LEU A 222 -7.62 -3.54 -16.32
CA LEU A 222 -6.17 -3.68 -16.29
C LEU A 222 -5.69 -4.48 -17.51
N ARG A 223 -4.66 -3.98 -18.19
CA ARG A 223 -3.98 -4.65 -19.31
C ARG A 223 -2.50 -4.78 -19.04
N VAL A 224 -1.93 -5.92 -19.39
CA VAL A 224 -0.48 -6.11 -19.48
C VAL A 224 -0.07 -5.76 -20.91
N VAL A 225 0.92 -4.88 -21.05
CA VAL A 225 1.48 -4.47 -22.34
C VAL A 225 2.86 -5.07 -22.52
N ALA A 226 3.20 -5.46 -23.75
CA ALA A 226 4.57 -5.82 -24.08
C ALA A 226 5.42 -4.54 -24.01
N GLY A 227 6.52 -4.61 -23.26
CA GLY A 227 7.55 -3.57 -23.20
C GLY A 227 8.35 -3.47 -24.49
#